data_AF-A0A0S4KX48-F1
#
_entry.id   AF-A0A0S4KX48-F1
#
_cell.length_a   1.000
_cell.length_b   1.000
_cell.length_c   1.000
_cell.angle_alpha   90.00
_cell.angle_beta   90.00
_cell.angle_gamma   90.00
#
_symmetry.space_group_name_H-M   'P 1'
#
loop_
_entity.id
_entity.type
_entity.pdbx_description
1 polymer ?
#
loop_
_entity_poly.entity_id
_entity_poly.type
_entity_poly.pdbx_seq_one_letter_code
_entity_poly.pdbx_strand_id
1 'polypeptide(L)'
;MKEETGHHECERRLFNRRRKSLGGSVMWSHLLHQRLTVLFGLAVVVNHPWERAQSSLYVMPGEAEVEWWMCTAASVADGLVVLLLFRIGWLVIGQRDWYLRPGARGYAVLLLSGAVISVTVEWITIYGAHWWAYSPRMPLVPGLNIGLAPLAQMLVLPPLIFALLAWWHRKMGNIV
;
A
#
# COMPACT_ATOMS: atom_id res chain seq x y z
N MET A 1 -11.94 -49.40 34.58
CA MET A 1 -12.26 -49.33 33.14
C MET A 1 -13.09 -48.08 32.76
N LYS A 2 -12.84 -46.92 33.37
CA LYS A 2 -13.49 -45.63 33.04
C LYS A 2 -12.50 -44.49 32.73
N GLU A 3 -11.22 -44.69 33.04
CA GLU A 3 -10.17 -43.65 32.88
C GLU A 3 -9.60 -43.58 31.46
N GLU A 4 -9.47 -44.71 30.73
CA GLU A 4 -8.91 -44.69 29.36
C GLU A 4 -9.79 -43.92 28.36
N THR A 5 -11.11 -43.87 28.59
CA THR A 5 -12.03 -43.21 27.66
C THR A 5 -11.90 -41.69 27.69
N GLY A 6 -11.53 -41.11 28.85
CA GLY A 6 -11.38 -39.66 29.02
C GLY A 6 -10.12 -39.09 28.35
N HIS A 7 -9.01 -39.84 28.37
CA HIS A 7 -7.76 -39.41 27.75
C HIS A 7 -7.87 -39.30 26.22
N HIS A 8 -8.54 -40.25 25.58
CA HIS A 8 -8.77 -40.23 24.13
C HIS A 8 -9.75 -39.14 23.66
N GLU A 9 -10.61 -38.64 24.55
CA GLU A 9 -11.53 -37.55 24.23
C GLU A 9 -10.86 -36.17 24.37
N CYS A 10 -9.99 -36.00 25.37
CA CYS A 10 -9.19 -34.79 25.56
C CYS A 10 -8.22 -34.57 24.39
N GLU A 11 -7.48 -35.60 24.00
CA GLU A 11 -6.56 -35.57 22.85
C GLU A 11 -7.28 -35.22 21.54
N ARG A 12 -8.47 -35.82 21.32
CA ARG A 12 -9.30 -35.50 20.16
C ARG A 12 -9.75 -34.04 20.14
N ARG A 13 -10.14 -33.46 21.28
CA ARG A 13 -10.52 -32.03 21.36
C ARG A 13 -9.33 -31.10 21.11
N LEU A 14 -8.15 -31.43 21.63
CA LEU A 14 -6.93 -30.65 21.41
C LEU A 14 -6.47 -30.70 19.95
N PHE A 15 -6.51 -31.88 19.33
CA PHE A 15 -6.21 -32.05 17.91
C PHE A 15 -7.21 -31.29 17.03
N ASN A 16 -8.51 -31.37 17.31
CA ASN A 16 -9.53 -30.63 16.56
C ASN A 16 -9.39 -29.11 16.73
N ARG A 17 -9.06 -28.61 17.93
CA ARG A 17 -8.75 -27.20 18.17
C ARG A 17 -7.51 -26.74 17.39
N ARG A 18 -6.42 -27.52 17.40
CA ARG A 18 -5.22 -27.23 16.60
C ARG A 18 -5.52 -27.23 15.11
N ARG A 19 -6.28 -28.21 14.62
CA ARG A 19 -6.66 -28.32 13.19
C ARG A 19 -7.56 -27.16 12.75
N LYS A 20 -8.52 -26.72 13.57
CA LYS A 20 -9.33 -25.52 13.32
C LYS A 20 -8.48 -24.24 13.31
N SER A 21 -7.52 -24.13 14.23
CA SER A 21 -6.58 -23.00 14.27
C SER A 21 -5.65 -22.95 13.06
N LEU A 22 -5.15 -24.10 12.61
CA LEU A 22 -4.25 -24.23 11.46
C LEU A 22 -4.99 -24.00 10.12
N GLY A 23 -6.19 -24.59 9.97
CA GLY A 23 -7.04 -24.37 8.79
C GLY A 23 -7.55 -22.93 8.69
N GLY A 24 -7.78 -22.27 9.84
CA GLY A 24 -8.01 -20.84 9.93
C GLY A 24 -6.81 -20.06 9.40
N SER A 25 -5.61 -20.21 9.96
CA SER A 25 -4.44 -19.44 9.52
C SER A 25 -4.07 -19.61 8.05
N VAL A 26 -4.20 -20.81 7.47
CA VAL A 26 -3.85 -21.07 6.06
C VAL A 26 -4.90 -20.50 5.10
N MET A 27 -6.19 -20.72 5.34
CA MET A 27 -7.23 -20.14 4.48
C MET A 27 -7.26 -18.60 4.57
N TRP A 28 -6.89 -18.06 5.73
CA TRP A 28 -6.75 -16.63 5.95
C TRP A 28 -5.54 -16.01 5.25
N SER A 29 -4.40 -16.72 5.16
CA SER A 29 -3.25 -16.21 4.43
C SER A 29 -3.59 -16.04 2.95
N HIS A 30 -4.26 -17.02 2.34
CA HIS A 30 -4.65 -16.95 0.93
C HIS A 30 -5.58 -15.77 0.62
N LEU A 31 -6.59 -15.49 1.47
CA LEU A 31 -7.49 -14.36 1.28
C LEU A 31 -6.77 -13.01 1.41
N LEU A 32 -5.85 -12.88 2.38
CA LEU A 32 -5.02 -11.68 2.52
C LEU A 32 -4.07 -11.51 1.34
N HIS A 33 -3.43 -12.58 0.85
CA HIS A 33 -2.52 -12.51 -0.29
C HIS A 33 -3.28 -12.08 -1.55
N GLN A 34 -4.47 -12.64 -1.78
CA GLN A 34 -5.31 -12.22 -2.90
C GLN A 34 -5.68 -10.73 -2.81
N ARG A 35 -6.02 -10.23 -1.62
CA ARG A 35 -6.30 -8.79 -1.39
C ARG A 35 -5.08 -7.92 -1.68
N LEU A 36 -3.90 -8.32 -1.22
CA LEU A 36 -2.65 -7.59 -1.46
C LEU A 36 -2.26 -7.59 -2.93
N THR A 37 -2.44 -8.71 -3.64
CA THR A 37 -2.17 -8.80 -5.08
C THR A 37 -3.09 -7.88 -5.88
N VAL A 38 -4.40 -7.85 -5.55
CA VAL A 38 -5.35 -6.93 -6.20
C VAL A 38 -5.01 -5.47 -5.88
N LEU A 39 -4.69 -5.18 -4.61
CA LEU A 39 -4.28 -3.84 -4.19
C LEU A 39 -3.03 -3.37 -4.94
N PHE A 40 -2.01 -4.20 -5.03
CA PHE A 40 -0.78 -3.91 -5.76
C PHE A 40 -1.06 -3.69 -7.25
N GLY A 41 -1.82 -4.59 -7.89
CA GLY A 41 -2.18 -4.45 -9.30
C GLY A 41 -2.95 -3.15 -9.59
N LEU A 42 -3.94 -2.82 -8.75
CA LEU A 42 -4.66 -1.54 -8.85
C LEU A 42 -3.74 -0.34 -8.65
N ALA A 43 -2.83 -0.41 -7.67
CA ALA A 43 -1.89 0.67 -7.42
C ALA A 43 -0.99 0.92 -8.62
N VAL A 44 -0.36 -0.11 -9.19
CA VAL A 44 0.50 0.04 -10.36
C VAL A 44 -0.27 0.63 -11.55
N VAL A 45 -1.48 0.14 -11.83
CA VAL A 45 -2.30 0.63 -12.95
C VAL A 45 -2.75 2.07 -12.75
N VAL A 46 -3.08 2.47 -11.53
CA VAL A 46 -3.54 3.84 -11.22
C VAL A 46 -2.38 4.82 -11.15
N ASN A 47 -1.22 4.40 -10.63
CA ASN A 47 -0.01 5.23 -10.54
C ASN A 47 0.62 5.48 -11.92
N HIS A 48 0.54 4.52 -12.84
CA HIS A 48 1.22 4.63 -14.13
C HIS A 48 0.85 5.86 -14.99
N PRO A 49 -0.45 6.22 -15.15
CA PRO A 49 -0.83 7.46 -15.81
C PRO A 49 -0.27 8.71 -15.12
N TRP A 50 -0.20 8.69 -13.78
CA TRP A 50 0.31 9.80 -13.00
C TRP A 50 1.83 9.96 -13.19
N GLU A 51 2.59 8.87 -13.08
CA GLU A 51 4.03 8.84 -13.36
C GLU A 51 4.33 9.35 -14.77
N ARG A 52 3.52 8.95 -15.76
CA ARG A 52 3.67 9.45 -17.12
C ARG A 52 3.44 10.96 -17.23
N ALA A 53 2.42 11.49 -16.55
CA ALA A 53 2.15 12.93 -16.54
C ALA A 53 3.29 13.70 -15.82
N GLN A 54 3.74 13.21 -14.67
CA GLN A 54 4.76 13.83 -13.84
C GLN A 54 6.17 13.71 -14.43
N SER A 55 6.43 12.73 -15.29
CA SER A 55 7.74 12.58 -15.97
C SER A 55 8.20 13.84 -16.69
N SER A 56 7.27 14.66 -17.19
CA SER A 56 7.57 15.94 -17.85
C SER A 56 8.09 17.05 -16.91
N LEU A 57 7.93 16.86 -15.60
CA LEU A 57 8.34 17.81 -14.57
C LEU A 57 9.73 17.50 -13.99
N TYR A 58 10.30 16.35 -14.33
CA TYR A 58 11.65 15.96 -13.93
C TYR A 58 12.62 16.07 -15.10
N VAL A 59 13.86 16.42 -14.77
CA VAL A 59 14.97 16.45 -15.72
C VAL A 59 16.04 15.49 -15.21
N MET A 60 16.49 14.58 -16.08
CA MET A 60 17.60 13.70 -15.74
C MET A 60 18.94 14.43 -15.89
N PRO A 61 19.94 14.08 -15.06
CA PRO A 61 21.29 14.58 -15.24
C PRO A 61 21.78 14.26 -16.67
N GLY A 62 22.13 15.30 -17.44
CA GLY A 62 22.57 15.15 -18.83
C GLY A 62 21.48 15.26 -19.91
N GLU A 63 20.32 15.85 -19.60
CA GLU A 63 19.22 16.12 -20.56
C GLU A 63 18.61 14.84 -21.19
N ALA A 64 18.84 13.68 -20.57
CA ALA A 64 18.25 12.43 -21.04
C ALA A 64 16.73 12.44 -20.85
N GLU A 65 15.99 11.97 -21.86
CA GLU A 65 14.55 11.77 -21.74
C GLU A 65 14.24 10.67 -20.71
N VAL A 66 13.15 10.83 -19.96
CA VAL A 66 12.68 9.78 -19.05
C VAL A 66 12.16 8.61 -19.87
N GLU A 67 12.90 7.50 -19.86
CA GLU A 67 12.51 6.30 -20.59
C GLU A 67 11.24 5.66 -20.00
N TRP A 68 10.44 5.03 -20.87
CA TRP A 68 9.16 4.43 -20.50
C TRP A 68 9.28 3.33 -19.42
N TRP A 69 10.41 2.61 -19.38
CA TRP A 69 10.66 1.59 -18.36
C TRP A 69 10.85 2.20 -16.98
N MET A 70 11.39 3.42 -16.88
CA MET A 70 11.56 4.13 -15.61
C MET A 70 10.20 4.51 -15.02
N CYS A 71 9.27 4.98 -15.86
CA CYS A 71 7.88 5.22 -15.44
C CYS A 71 7.22 3.93 -14.93
N THR A 72 7.51 2.79 -15.58
CA THR A 72 6.97 1.49 -15.17
C THR A 72 7.58 1.03 -13.83
N ALA A 73 8.88 1.18 -13.66
CA ALA A 73 9.58 0.87 -12.42
C ALA A 73 9.11 1.76 -11.25
N ALA A 74 8.90 3.07 -11.51
CA ALA A 74 8.34 4.00 -10.55
C ALA A 74 6.92 3.59 -10.13
N SER A 75 6.06 3.24 -11.09
CA SER A 75 4.70 2.76 -10.81
C SER A 75 4.69 1.51 -9.93
N VAL A 76 5.65 0.60 -10.14
CA VAL A 76 5.87 -0.59 -9.31
C VAL A 76 6.32 -0.21 -7.91
N ALA A 77 7.26 0.72 -7.78
CA ALA A 77 7.71 1.23 -6.49
C ALA A 77 6.56 1.88 -5.71
N ASP A 78 5.70 2.67 -6.37
CA ASP A 78 4.52 3.23 -5.74
C ASP A 78 3.52 2.16 -5.30
N GLY A 79 3.38 1.09 -6.08
CA GLY A 79 2.61 -0.09 -5.67
C GLY A 79 3.13 -0.66 -4.35
N LEU A 80 4.45 -0.75 -4.18
CA LEU A 80 5.06 -1.17 -2.91
C LEU A 80 4.83 -0.16 -1.78
N VAL A 81 4.87 1.14 -2.08
CA VAL A 81 4.53 2.18 -1.09
C VAL A 81 3.09 2.06 -0.62
N VAL A 82 2.13 1.80 -1.52
CA VAL A 82 0.72 1.59 -1.15
C VAL A 82 0.56 0.36 -0.26
N LEU A 83 1.30 -0.73 -0.52
CA LEU A 83 1.33 -1.90 0.37
C LEU A 83 1.93 -1.56 1.74
N LEU A 84 2.96 -0.73 1.78
CA LEU A 84 3.55 -0.25 3.02
C LEU A 84 2.56 0.62 3.81
N LEU A 85 1.87 1.55 3.17
CA LEU A 85 0.80 2.35 3.77
C LEU A 85 -0.32 1.46 4.32
N PHE A 86 -0.71 0.42 3.58
CA PHE A 86 -1.66 -0.58 4.07
C PHE A 86 -1.18 -1.26 5.35
N ARG A 87 0.10 -1.65 5.39
CA ARG A 87 0.71 -2.29 6.55
C ARG A 87 0.79 -1.35 7.75
N ILE A 88 1.16 -0.08 7.53
CA ILE A 88 1.19 0.95 8.58
C ILE A 88 -0.21 1.16 9.15
N GLY A 89 -1.22 1.33 8.28
CA GLY A 89 -2.61 1.48 8.69
C GLY A 89 -3.10 0.31 9.55
N TRP A 90 -2.79 -0.92 9.16
CA TRP A 90 -3.11 -2.10 9.96
C TRP A 90 -2.37 -2.09 11.31
N LEU A 91 -1.07 -1.80 11.36
CA LEU A 91 -0.32 -1.77 12.61
C LEU A 91 -0.80 -0.70 13.59
N VAL A 92 -1.14 0.49 13.09
CA VAL A 92 -1.56 1.63 13.93
C VAL A 92 -3.01 1.51 14.39
N ILE A 93 -3.92 1.08 13.52
CA ILE A 93 -5.36 1.01 13.83
C ILE A 93 -5.71 -0.34 14.48
N GLY A 94 -4.88 -1.36 14.29
CA GLY A 94 -5.07 -2.71 14.82
C GLY A 94 -6.18 -3.51 14.12
N GLN A 95 -6.91 -2.88 13.19
CA GLN A 95 -8.02 -3.50 12.45
C GLN A 95 -7.58 -3.81 11.01
N ARG A 96 -7.89 -5.02 10.54
CA ARG A 96 -7.53 -5.46 9.18
C ARG A 96 -8.39 -4.81 8.10
N ASP A 97 -9.63 -4.51 8.44
CA ASP A 97 -10.62 -3.89 7.55
C ASP A 97 -10.68 -2.37 7.69
N TRP A 98 -9.61 -1.77 8.22
CA TRP A 98 -9.54 -0.33 8.46
C TRP A 98 -9.83 0.47 7.17
N TYR A 99 -9.42 -0.03 6.00
CA TYR A 99 -9.65 0.60 4.70
C TYR A 99 -11.12 0.61 4.24
N LEU A 100 -11.98 -0.25 4.80
CA LEU A 100 -13.41 -0.28 4.48
C LEU A 100 -14.18 0.85 5.17
N ARG A 101 -13.72 1.26 6.36
CA ARG A 101 -14.25 2.39 7.14
C ARG A 101 -13.08 3.15 7.80
N PRO A 102 -12.26 3.87 7.02
CA PRO A 102 -11.04 4.50 7.55
C PRO A 102 -11.35 5.51 8.67
N GLY A 103 -12.49 6.19 8.61
CA GLY A 103 -12.82 7.27 9.53
C GLY A 103 -11.75 8.38 9.51
N ALA A 104 -11.86 9.38 10.40
CA ALA A 104 -10.87 10.45 10.46
C ALA A 104 -9.46 9.94 10.81
N ARG A 105 -9.36 8.93 11.69
CA ARG A 105 -8.07 8.35 12.12
C ARG A 105 -7.35 7.61 10.99
N GLY A 106 -8.06 6.80 10.21
CA GLY A 106 -7.44 6.07 9.09
C GLY A 106 -6.97 6.98 7.97
N TYR A 107 -7.75 8.02 7.66
CA TYR A 107 -7.29 9.07 6.74
C TYR A 107 -6.09 9.83 7.27
N ALA A 108 -6.08 10.21 8.56
CA ALA A 108 -4.93 10.89 9.15
C ALA A 108 -3.66 10.02 9.10
N VAL A 109 -3.75 8.75 9.46
CA VAL A 109 -2.61 7.82 9.36
C VAL A 109 -2.13 7.71 7.93
N LEU A 110 -3.04 7.55 6.97
CA LEU A 110 -2.71 7.43 5.55
C LEU A 110 -2.00 8.69 5.02
N LEU A 111 -2.57 9.87 5.28
CA LEU A 111 -2.02 11.14 4.79
C LEU A 111 -0.69 11.47 5.45
N LEU A 112 -0.57 11.27 6.77
CA LEU A 112 0.68 11.54 7.50
C LEU A 112 1.79 10.58 7.07
N SER A 113 1.51 9.28 6.98
CA SER A 113 2.50 8.30 6.53
C SER A 113 2.87 8.50 5.06
N GLY A 114 1.90 8.79 4.19
CA GLY A 114 2.15 9.13 2.79
C GLY A 114 3.01 10.38 2.63
N ALA A 115 2.72 11.45 3.38
CA ALA A 115 3.52 12.68 3.35
C ALA A 115 4.95 12.43 3.84
N VAL A 116 5.14 11.69 4.94
CA VAL A 116 6.47 11.34 5.45
C VAL A 116 7.26 10.52 4.44
N ILE A 117 6.63 9.52 3.81
CA ILE A 117 7.28 8.70 2.78
C ILE A 117 7.65 9.55 1.57
N SER A 118 6.73 10.39 1.06
CA SER A 118 6.98 11.30 -0.06
C SER A 118 8.21 12.17 0.20
N VAL A 119 8.21 12.86 1.35
CA VAL A 119 9.31 13.74 1.74
C VAL A 119 10.63 12.98 1.83
N THR A 120 10.61 11.79 2.43
CA THR A 120 11.82 10.99 2.63
C THR A 120 12.39 10.50 1.28
N VAL A 121 11.55 9.93 0.42
CA VAL A 121 11.95 9.43 -0.90
C VAL A 121 12.50 10.55 -1.75
N GLU A 122 11.81 11.68 -1.76
CA GLU A 122 12.20 12.84 -2.55
C GLU A 122 13.50 13.46 -2.04
N TRP A 123 13.66 13.51 -0.72
CA TRP A 123 14.90 14.00 -0.13
C TRP A 123 16.11 13.13 -0.49
N ILE A 124 15.93 11.81 -0.42
CA ILE A 124 16.96 10.84 -0.80
C ILE A 124 17.29 10.95 -2.30
N THR A 125 16.29 11.04 -3.17
CA THR A 125 16.50 10.97 -4.62
C THR A 125 17.05 12.27 -5.21
N ILE A 126 16.56 13.43 -4.74
CA ILE A 126 17.01 14.74 -5.20
C ILE A 126 18.32 15.16 -4.51
N TYR A 127 18.33 15.24 -3.17
CA TYR A 127 19.43 15.86 -2.42
C TYR A 127 20.50 14.86 -2.00
N GLY A 128 20.15 13.60 -1.77
CA GLY A 128 21.10 12.56 -1.40
C GLY A 128 21.82 11.99 -2.63
N ALA A 129 21.04 11.38 -3.51
CA ALA A 129 21.52 10.55 -4.59
C ALA A 129 21.63 11.30 -5.93
N HIS A 130 21.02 12.48 -6.05
CA HIS A 130 21.02 13.31 -7.25
C HIS A 130 20.59 12.52 -8.51
N TRP A 131 19.63 11.61 -8.36
CA TRP A 131 19.15 10.76 -9.45
C TRP A 131 18.41 11.57 -10.52
N TRP A 132 17.70 12.62 -10.11
CA TRP A 132 16.98 13.54 -10.98
C TRP A 132 16.92 14.92 -10.34
N ALA A 133 16.60 15.94 -11.16
CA ALA A 133 16.40 17.31 -10.72
C ALA A 133 15.01 17.82 -11.12
N TYR A 134 14.51 18.83 -10.41
CA TYR A 134 13.26 19.48 -10.78
C TYR A 134 13.43 20.35 -12.02
N SER A 135 12.47 20.24 -12.94
CA SER A 135 12.31 21.21 -14.03
C SER A 135 11.88 22.57 -13.46
N PRO A 136 12.18 23.70 -14.14
CA PRO A 136 11.62 25.01 -13.80
C PRO A 136 10.08 25.06 -13.76
N ARG A 137 9.41 24.08 -14.39
CA ARG A 137 7.95 23.95 -14.40
C ARG A 137 7.39 23.23 -13.18
N MET A 138 8.23 22.63 -12.33
CA MET A 138 7.80 21.88 -11.15
C MET A 138 7.24 22.85 -10.10
N PRO A 139 5.94 22.74 -9.75
CA PRO A 139 5.42 23.49 -8.61
C PRO A 139 6.00 22.91 -7.32
N LEU A 140 6.62 23.76 -6.51
CA LEU A 140 7.20 23.40 -5.22
C LEU A 140 6.30 23.85 -4.08
N VAL A 141 6.26 23.05 -3.01
CA VAL A 141 5.57 23.44 -1.78
C VAL A 141 6.43 24.48 -1.04
N PRO A 142 5.92 25.70 -0.80
CA PRO A 142 6.66 26.75 -0.12
C PRO A 142 7.03 26.30 1.30
N GLY A 143 8.29 26.51 1.69
CA GLY A 143 8.83 26.14 3.01
C GLY A 143 9.48 24.76 3.07
N LEU A 144 9.04 23.79 2.23
CA LEU A 144 9.66 22.46 2.18
C LEU A 144 10.62 22.29 0.98
N ASN A 145 10.47 23.05 -0.11
CA ASN A 145 11.23 22.85 -1.37
C ASN A 145 11.13 21.42 -1.90
N ILE A 146 9.92 20.85 -1.79
CA ILE A 146 9.56 19.50 -2.23
C ILE A 146 8.53 19.64 -3.35
N GLY A 147 8.56 18.74 -4.32
CA GLY A 147 7.62 18.70 -5.42
C GLY A 147 6.18 18.58 -4.95
N LEU A 148 5.30 19.44 -5.49
CA LEU A 148 3.87 19.32 -5.26
C LEU A 148 3.28 18.08 -5.93
N ALA A 149 3.81 17.68 -7.08
CA ALA A 149 3.33 16.50 -7.83
C ALA A 149 3.47 15.17 -7.04
N PRO A 150 4.65 14.80 -6.51
CA PRO A 150 4.78 13.58 -5.70
C PRO A 150 4.02 13.65 -4.37
N LEU A 151 3.92 14.83 -3.76
CA LEU A 151 3.05 15.02 -2.60
C LEU A 151 1.58 14.79 -2.96
N ALA A 152 1.09 15.41 -4.03
CA ALA A 152 -0.28 15.24 -4.51
C ALA A 152 -0.59 13.78 -4.86
N GLN A 153 0.38 13.05 -5.43
CA GLN A 153 0.30 11.61 -5.68
C GLN A 153 -0.04 10.85 -4.40
N MET A 154 0.70 11.09 -3.32
CA MET A 154 0.50 10.43 -2.02
C MET A 154 -0.78 10.88 -1.31
N LEU A 155 -1.29 12.08 -1.59
CA LEU A 155 -2.54 12.57 -1.01
C LEU A 155 -3.79 12.06 -1.75
N VAL A 156 -3.71 11.84 -3.07
CA VAL A 156 -4.87 11.52 -3.92
C VAL A 156 -4.95 10.03 -4.26
N LEU A 157 -3.83 9.41 -4.66
CA LEU A 157 -3.85 8.05 -5.20
C LEU A 157 -4.11 6.98 -4.13
N PRO A 158 -3.47 6.99 -2.94
CA PRO A 158 -3.74 5.97 -1.93
C PRO A 158 -5.22 5.94 -1.49
N PRO A 159 -5.90 7.08 -1.19
CA PRO A 159 -7.34 7.07 -0.95
C PRO A 159 -8.17 6.48 -2.10
N LEU A 160 -7.85 6.86 -3.34
CA LEU A 160 -8.54 6.37 -4.54
C LEU A 160 -8.39 4.87 -4.69
N ILE A 161 -7.17 4.34 -4.53
CA ILE A 161 -6.86 2.92 -4.64
C ILE A 161 -7.59 2.13 -3.54
N PHE A 162 -7.61 2.62 -2.30
CA PHE A 162 -8.37 1.96 -1.23
C PHE A 162 -9.88 2.01 -1.46
N ALA A 163 -10.40 3.11 -2.01
CA ALA A 163 -11.82 3.21 -2.38
C ALA A 163 -12.19 2.22 -3.50
N LEU A 164 -11.33 2.08 -4.52
CA LEU A 164 -11.50 1.10 -5.60
C LEU A 164 -11.45 -0.34 -5.07
N LEU A 165 -10.51 -0.64 -4.16
CA LEU A 165 -10.43 -1.94 -3.52
C LEU A 165 -11.71 -2.23 -2.70
N ALA A 166 -12.20 -1.26 -1.93
CA ALA A 166 -13.43 -1.39 -1.16
C ALA A 166 -14.66 -1.60 -2.08
N TRP A 167 -14.74 -0.87 -3.20
CA TRP A 167 -15.78 -1.04 -4.21
C TRP A 167 -15.73 -2.44 -4.84
N TRP A 168 -14.54 -2.92 -5.21
CA TRP A 168 -14.33 -4.25 -5.77
C TRP A 168 -14.82 -5.34 -4.81
N HIS A 169 -14.50 -5.22 -3.52
CA HIS A 169 -14.97 -6.16 -2.50
C HIS A 169 -16.50 -6.17 -2.32
N ARG A 170 -17.14 -5.01 -2.37
CA ARG A 170 -18.61 -4.90 -2.31
C ARG A 170 -19.27 -5.58 -3.51
N LYS A 171 -18.71 -5.38 -4.71
CA LYS A 171 -19.25 -5.94 -5.96
C LYS A 171 -19.10 -7.46 -6.04
N MET A 172 -18.00 -8.00 -5.51
CA MET A 172 -17.69 -9.44 -5.52
C MET A 172 -18.42 -10.25 -4.42
N GLY A 173 -19.32 -9.64 -3.65
CA GLY A 173 -20.13 -10.37 -2.64
C GLY A 173 -19.34 -10.95 -1.45
N ASN A 174 -18.06 -10.61 -1.29
CA ASN A 174 -17.16 -11.15 -0.26
C ASN A 174 -17.20 -10.37 1.07
N ILE A 175 -18.38 -9.86 1.45
CA ILE A 175 -18.61 -9.34 2.79
C ILE A 175 -19.33 -10.46 3.57
N VAL A 176 -18.53 -11.24 4.31
CA VAL A 176 -19.00 -12.04 5.44
C VAL A 176 -18.96 -11.15 6.69
#